data_AF-K2BZR8-F1
#
_entry.id   AF-K2BZR8-F1
#
_cell.length_a   1.000
_cell.length_b   1.000
_cell.length_c   1.000
_cell.angle_alpha   90.00
_cell.angle_beta   90.00
_cell.angle_gamma   90.00
#
_symmetry.space_group_name_H-M   'P 1'
#
loop_
_entity.id
_entity.type
_entity.pdbx_description
1 polymer ?
#
loop_
_entity_poly.entity_id
_entity_poly.type
_entity_poly.pdbx_seq_one_letter_code
_entity_poly.pdbx_strand_id
1 'polypeptide(L)' 'MSTSSNIPQHIAIILDGNGRWAKKRGLPRVAGHHAGIKAVRKTVSACGKKGVKALTLFAFSSENW' A
#
# COMPACT_ATOMS: atom_id res chain seq x y z
N MET A 1 -25.28 -20.28 -13.00
CA MET A 1 -25.12 -19.49 -11.76
C MET A 1 -23.91 -18.59 -11.93
N SER A 2 -24.09 -17.27 -11.91
CA SER A 2 -22.98 -16.30 -12.04
C SER A 2 -22.12 -16.35 -10.78
N THR A 3 -20.92 -16.93 -10.87
CA THR A 3 -19.88 -16.71 -9.85
C THR A 3 -19.28 -15.33 -10.10
N SER A 4 -20.04 -14.28 -9.78
CA SER A 4 -19.52 -12.93 -9.79
C SER A 4 -18.37 -12.89 -8.78
N SER A 5 -17.14 -12.96 -9.28
CA SER A 5 -15.96 -12.83 -8.44
C SER A 5 -16.07 -11.48 -7.73
N ASN A 6 -16.24 -11.48 -6.41
CA ASN A 6 -16.40 -10.28 -5.57
C ASN A 6 -15.07 -9.50 -5.47
N ILE A 7 -14.50 -9.15 -6.62
CA ILE A 7 -13.25 -8.41 -6.73
C ILE A 7 -13.62 -6.93 -6.81
N PRO A 8 -13.18 -6.10 -5.85
CA PRO A 8 -13.40 -4.67 -5.91
C PRO A 8 -12.85 -4.11 -7.21
N GLN A 9 -13.64 -3.27 -7.89
CA GLN A 9 -13.17 -2.56 -9.07
C GLN A 9 -12.13 -1.50 -8.69
N HIS A 10 -12.26 -0.91 -7.49
CA HIS A 10 -11.36 0.13 -6.98
C HIS A 10 -11.02 -0.12 -5.51
N ILE A 11 -9.74 0.00 -5.17
CA ILE A 11 -9.23 -0.03 -3.80
C ILE A 11 -8.49 1.28 -3.52
N ALA A 12 -8.73 1.89 -2.36
CA ALA A 12 -7.93 2.99 -1.85
C ALA A 12 -7.16 2.53 -0.60
N ILE A 13 -5.88 2.88 -0.49
CA ILE A 13 -5.00 2.48 0.62
C ILE A 13 -4.29 3.69 1.19
N ILE A 14 -4.34 3.84 2.51
CA ILE A 14 -3.51 4.79 3.27
C ILE A 14 -2.22 4.08 3.68
N LEU A 15 -1.07 4.59 3.20
CA LEU A 15 0.25 4.00 3.46
C LEU A 15 0.83 4.49 4.80
N ASP A 16 0.24 4.04 5.91
CA ASP A 16 0.70 4.40 7.26
C ASP A 16 1.64 3.34 7.87
N GLY A 17 2.40 3.73 8.88
CA GLY A 17 3.14 2.82 9.76
C GLY A 17 4.61 2.63 9.42
N ASN A 18 5.11 3.17 8.31
CA ASN A 18 6.52 3.07 7.90
C ASN A 18 7.49 3.54 9.00
N GLY A 19 7.22 4.70 9.62
CA GLY A 19 8.04 5.21 10.72
C GLY A 19 7.99 4.33 11.97
N ARG A 20 6.79 3.83 12.35
CA ARG A 20 6.64 2.91 13.49
C ARG A 20 7.35 1.58 13.24
N TRP A 21 7.30 1.08 12.00
CA TRP A 21 7.99 -0.13 11.59
C TRP A 21 9.51 -0.02 11.72
N ALA A 22 10.08 1.13 11.34
CA ALA A 22 11.51 1.41 11.47
C ALA A 22 11.91 1.55 12.94
N LYS A 23 11.15 2.33 13.73
CA LYS A 23 11.39 2.53 15.17
C LYS A 23 11.40 1.20 15.94
N LYS A 24 10.45 0.30 15.68
CA LYS A 24 10.39 -1.04 16.32
C LYS A 24 11.61 -1.92 16.02
N ARG A 25 12.43 -1.55 15.03
CA ARG A 25 13.62 -2.28 14.60
C ARG A 25 14.93 -1.54 14.90
N GLY A 26 14.86 -0.41 15.60
CA GLY A 26 16.04 0.44 15.84
C GLY A 26 16.62 1.04 14.56
N LEU A 27 15.83 1.16 13.48
CA LEU A 27 16.29 1.65 12.18
C LEU A 27 15.92 3.13 11.98
N PRO A 28 16.70 3.87 11.16
CA PRO A 28 16.33 5.20 10.70
C PRO A 28 14.98 5.21 9.97
N ARG A 29 14.24 6.31 10.07
CA ARG A 29 12.90 6.46 9.45
C ARG A 29 12.90 6.18 7.95
N VAL A 30 13.97 6.57 7.24
CA VAL A 30 14.15 6.32 5.80
C VAL A 30 14.11 4.82 5.45
N ALA A 31 14.59 3.93 6.34
CA ALA A 31 14.49 2.49 6.13
C ALA A 31 13.03 2.01 6.11
N GLY A 32 12.17 2.64 6.91
CA GLY A 32 10.73 2.41 6.88
C GLY A 32 10.09 2.81 5.55
N HIS A 33 10.51 3.94 4.96
CA HIS A 33 10.03 4.35 3.64
C HIS A 33 10.46 3.36 2.54
N HIS A 34 11.71 2.86 2.56
CA HIS A 34 12.15 1.80 1.64
C HIS A 34 11.34 0.51 1.80
N ALA A 35 11.02 0.11 3.03
CA ALA A 35 10.14 -1.03 3.29
C ALA A 35 8.72 -0.80 2.75
N GLY A 36 8.20 0.42 2.89
CA GLY A 36 6.92 0.85 2.31
C GLY A 36 6.88 0.71 0.79
N ILE A 37 7.94 1.10 0.08
CA ILE A 37 8.05 0.93 -1.39
C ILE A 37 7.95 -0.55 -1.78
N LYS A 38 8.65 -1.44 -1.04
CA LYS A 38 8.58 -2.89 -1.29
C LYS A 38 7.17 -3.43 -1.09
N ALA A 39 6.47 -2.97 -0.05
CA ALA A 39 5.08 -3.34 0.21
C ALA A 39 4.14 -2.88 -0.92
N VAL A 40 4.27 -1.63 -1.37
CA VAL A 40 3.50 -1.07 -2.49
C VAL A 40 3.69 -1.92 -3.76
N ARG A 41 4.93 -2.24 -4.14
CA ARG A 41 5.20 -3.08 -5.33
C ARG A 41 4.51 -4.44 -5.24
N LYS A 42 4.52 -5.08 -4.07
CA LYS A 42 3.82 -6.36 -3.84
C LYS A 42 2.31 -6.19 -3.99
N THR A 43 1.74 -5.13 -3.42
CA THR A 43 0.30 -4.85 -3.48
C THR A 43 -0.17 -4.58 -4.91
N VAL A 44 0.53 -3.72 -5.66
CA VAL A 44 0.22 -3.42 -7.07
C VAL A 44 0.23 -4.70 -7.91
N SER A 45 1.27 -5.53 -7.77
CA SER A 45 1.35 -6.81 -8.48
C SER A 45 0.20 -7.75 -8.14
N ALA A 46 -0.18 -7.83 -6.86
CA ALA A 46 -1.30 -8.65 -6.41
C ALA A 46 -2.66 -8.14 -6.93
N CYS A 47 -2.89 -6.83 -6.91
CA CYS A 47 -4.08 -6.19 -7.46
C CYS A 47 -4.22 -6.47 -8.96
N GLY A 48 -3.12 -6.33 -9.73
CA GLY A 48 -3.11 -6.64 -11.16
C GLY A 48 -3.45 -8.10 -11.45
N LYS A 49 -2.84 -9.04 -10.72
CA LYS A 49 -3.13 -10.49 -10.85
C LYS A 49 -4.57 -10.84 -10.48
N LYS A 50 -5.17 -10.10 -9.55
CA LYS A 50 -6.57 -10.29 -9.13
C LYS A 50 -7.57 -9.54 -10.02
N GLY A 51 -7.13 -8.73 -10.98
CA GLY A 51 -8.04 -8.00 -11.87
C GLY A 51 -8.73 -6.78 -11.25
N VAL A 52 -8.16 -6.22 -10.17
CA VAL A 52 -8.58 -4.91 -9.64
C VAL A 52 -8.30 -3.84 -10.69
N LYS A 53 -9.30 -3.02 -11.04
CA LYS A 53 -9.20 -2.06 -12.15
C LYS A 53 -8.55 -0.74 -11.76
N ALA A 54 -8.73 -0.30 -10.52
CA ALA A 54 -8.17 0.93 -10.00
C ALA A 54 -7.57 0.73 -8.59
N LEU A 55 -6.42 1.36 -8.35
CA LEU A 55 -5.76 1.37 -7.04
C LEU A 55 -5.29 2.79 -6.73
N THR A 56 -5.82 3.39 -5.68
CA THR A 56 -5.37 4.70 -5.15
C THR A 56 -4.49 4.48 -3.93
N LEU A 57 -3.31 5.08 -3.92
CA LEU A 57 -2.37 5.01 -2.81
C LEU A 57 -2.15 6.41 -2.23
N PHE A 58 -2.45 6.60 -0.95
CA PHE A 58 -2.20 7.85 -0.25
C PHE A 58 -0.79 7.82 0.33
N ALA A 59 0.14 8.48 -0.38
CA ALA A 59 1.56 8.49 -0.05
C ALA A 59 2.02 9.73 0.75
N PHE A 60 1.31 10.85 0.62
CA PHE A 60 1.62 12.12 1.30
C PHE A 60 0.35 12.97 1.40
N SER A 61 0.18 13.73 2.49
CA SER A 61 -0.92 14.67 2.71
C SER A 61 -0.45 16.13 2.71
N SER A 62 -1.37 17.07 2.53
CA SER A 62 -1.11 18.51 2.65
C SER A 62 -0.66 18.93 4.05
N GLU A 63 -0.91 18.10 5.06
CA GLU A 63 -0.57 18.33 6.47
C GLU A 63 0.77 17.69 6.88
N ASN A 64 1.49 17.05 5.94
CA ASN A 64 2.77 16.41 6.22
C ASN A 64 3.99 17.37 6.15
N TRP A 65 3.77 18.68 6.04
CA TRP A 65 4.80 19.72 6.11
C TRP A 65 5.16 20.12 7.54
#